data_AF-A0A427CFH1-F1
#
_entry.id   AF-A0A427CFH1-F1
#
_cell.length_a   1.000
_cell.length_b   1.000
_cell.length_c   1.000
_cell.angle_alpha   90.00
_cell.angle_beta   90.00
_cell.angle_gamma   90.00
#
_symmetry.space_group_name_H-M   'P 1'
#
loop_
_entity.id
_entity.type
_entity.pdbx_description
1 polymer ?
#
loop_
_entity_poly.entity_id
_entity_poly.type
_entity_poly.pdbx_seq_one_letter_code
_entity_poly.pdbx_strand_id
1 'polypeptide(L)'
;MKTLFTLCLLAAATTAGSAFAQSPADAPAGSDCISLSSDKQLVRKNADRSILLRNGGDHYIVHLATSCNSASFSRRLDFTTPGQEGQLCGARASRLNTDQQSCDVTRLEPISAKQFASRAR
;
A
#
# COMPACT_ATOMS: atom_id res chain seq x y z
N MET A 1 -8.55 40.14 62.00
CA MET A 1 -7.18 40.67 62.05
C MET A 1 -6.35 39.92 61.02
N LYS A 2 -5.56 40.66 60.23
CA LYS A 2 -4.25 40.28 59.64
C LYS A 2 -4.27 39.19 58.53
N THR A 3 -4.25 39.62 57.26
CA THR A 3 -3.06 39.91 56.38
C THR A 3 -2.42 38.61 55.87
N LEU A 4 -2.61 38.28 54.58
CA LEU A 4 -1.70 38.53 53.43
C LEU A 4 -0.54 37.50 53.35
N PHE A 5 0.05 37.37 52.14
CA PHE A 5 1.22 36.56 51.74
C PHE A 5 0.87 35.10 51.30
N THR A 6 1.28 34.53 50.16
CA THR A 6 2.35 34.83 49.18
C THR A 6 2.23 33.92 47.94
N LEU A 7 2.72 34.42 46.80
CA LEU A 7 3.39 33.73 45.67
C LEU A 7 2.82 32.44 45.02
N CYS A 8 2.38 32.61 43.77
CA CYS A 8 3.04 32.13 42.54
C CYS A 8 3.92 30.87 42.64
N LEU A 9 3.55 29.78 41.94
CA LEU A 9 4.53 28.99 41.18
C LEU A 9 3.86 28.22 40.03
N LEU A 10 4.42 28.39 38.84
CA LEU A 10 4.15 27.62 37.63
C LEU A 10 4.43 26.13 37.85
N ALA A 11 3.57 25.25 37.34
CA ALA A 11 3.94 23.88 37.03
C ALA A 11 3.49 23.56 35.59
N ALA A 12 4.47 23.21 34.79
CA ALA A 12 4.40 23.04 33.34
C ALA A 12 3.43 21.92 32.92
N ALA A 13 2.64 22.21 31.90
CA ALA A 13 1.97 21.20 31.10
C ALA A 13 3.02 20.55 30.18
N THR A 14 3.36 19.29 30.46
CA THR A 14 3.98 18.40 29.47
C THR A 14 3.11 17.16 29.35
N THR A 15 2.14 17.22 28.43
CA THR A 15 1.44 16.02 27.96
C THR A 15 2.47 15.13 27.28
N ALA A 16 2.77 14.00 27.93
CA ALA A 16 3.62 12.95 27.40
C ALA A 16 3.10 12.50 26.03
N GLY A 17 3.95 12.59 25.01
CA GLY A 17 3.67 12.09 23.68
C GLY A 17 3.34 10.61 23.72
N SER A 18 2.19 10.25 23.15
CA SER A 18 1.81 8.88 22.88
C SER A 18 2.89 8.25 21.99
N ALA A 19 3.61 7.28 22.54
CA ALA A 19 4.46 6.40 21.76
C ALA A 19 3.56 5.60 20.82
N PHE A 20 3.60 5.91 19.53
CA PHE A 20 3.01 5.05 18.52
C PHE A 20 3.83 3.77 18.45
N ALA A 21 3.29 2.71 19.05
CA ALA A 21 3.68 1.34 18.76
C ALA A 21 3.34 1.06 17.29
N GLN A 22 4.29 1.26 16.39
CA GLN A 22 4.20 0.73 15.04
C GLN A 22 4.71 -0.71 15.08
N SER A 23 3.87 -1.61 15.59
CA SER A 23 3.94 -3.01 15.17
C SER A 23 3.92 -3.00 13.64
N PRO A 24 4.81 -3.73 12.94
CA PRO A 24 4.58 -3.98 11.53
C PRO A 24 3.23 -4.68 11.47
N ALA A 25 2.23 -4.00 10.93
CA ALA A 25 0.95 -4.58 10.63
C ALA A 25 1.24 -5.73 9.67
N ASP A 26 1.20 -6.95 10.21
CA ASP A 26 0.89 -8.14 9.44
C ASP A 26 -0.52 -7.88 8.88
N ALA A 27 -0.56 -7.20 7.74
CA ALA A 27 -1.80 -6.86 7.07
C ALA A 27 -2.47 -8.18 6.69
N PRO A 28 -3.75 -8.39 7.06
CA PRO A 28 -4.43 -9.64 6.78
C PRO A 28 -4.45 -9.85 5.27
N ALA A 29 -3.83 -10.94 4.82
CA ALA A 29 -3.83 -11.25 3.41
C ALA A 29 -5.16 -11.93 3.05
N GLY A 30 -6.20 -11.13 2.79
CA GLY A 30 -7.49 -11.62 2.35
C GLY A 30 -8.41 -10.50 1.86
N SER A 31 -8.82 -10.56 0.60
CA SER A 31 -9.94 -9.79 0.01
C SER A 31 -9.96 -8.27 0.24
N ASP A 32 -8.85 -7.64 0.62
CA ASP A 32 -8.82 -6.19 0.79
C ASP A 32 -8.66 -5.52 -0.57
N CYS A 33 -9.68 -4.75 -0.93
CA CYS A 33 -9.64 -3.84 -2.06
C CYS A 33 -8.99 -2.53 -1.63
N ILE A 34 -8.12 -1.99 -2.48
CA ILE A 34 -7.55 -0.65 -2.33
C ILE A 34 -8.05 0.24 -3.45
N SER A 35 -8.31 1.51 -3.13
CA SER A 35 -8.57 2.52 -4.15
C SER A 35 -7.26 2.90 -4.84
N LEU A 36 -7.22 2.80 -6.16
CA LEU A 36 -6.08 3.24 -6.96
C LEU A 36 -6.07 4.77 -7.08
N SER A 37 -4.95 5.36 -6.69
CA SER A 37 -4.65 6.76 -6.88
C SER A 37 -4.28 7.06 -8.33
N SER A 38 -4.45 8.32 -8.71
CA SER A 38 -3.92 8.86 -9.97
C SER A 38 -2.39 8.87 -9.97
N ASP A 39 -1.76 9.08 -8.81
CA ASP A 39 -0.31 8.96 -8.62
C ASP A 39 0.07 7.52 -8.24
N LYS A 40 -0.13 6.61 -9.19
CA LYS A 40 0.34 5.22 -9.07
C LYS A 40 1.51 4.97 -10.00
N GLN A 41 2.43 4.12 -9.56
CA GLN A 41 3.51 3.60 -10.38
C GLN A 41 3.52 2.08 -10.35
N LEU A 42 3.65 1.48 -11.53
CA LEU A 42 3.89 0.05 -11.69
C LEU A 42 5.35 -0.20 -12.05
N VAL A 43 6.01 -1.09 -11.33
CA VAL A 43 7.38 -1.53 -11.63
C VAL A 43 7.36 -3.01 -12.01
N ARG A 44 7.97 -3.31 -13.15
CA ARG A 44 7.94 -4.62 -13.83
C ARG A 44 9.13 -5.49 -13.45
N LYS A 45 9.35 -5.72 -12.16
CA LYS A 45 10.38 -6.67 -11.69
C LYS A 45 9.71 -8.01 -11.42
N ASN A 46 10.13 -9.07 -12.13
CA ASN A 46 9.47 -10.39 -12.09
C ASN A 46 7.97 -10.31 -12.44
N ALA A 47 7.65 -9.52 -13.48
CA ALA A 47 6.30 -9.16 -13.88
C ALA A 47 5.44 -10.34 -14.32
N ASP A 48 6.06 -11.49 -14.63
CA ASP A 48 5.35 -12.74 -14.89
C ASP A 48 4.65 -13.27 -13.63
N ARG A 49 5.15 -13.01 -12.42
CA ARG A 49 4.53 -13.49 -11.16
C ARG A 49 3.90 -12.38 -10.34
N SER A 50 4.44 -11.17 -10.42
CA SER A 50 4.02 -10.07 -9.57
C SER A 50 4.34 -8.70 -10.15
N ILE A 51 3.54 -7.70 -9.84
CA ILE A 51 3.82 -6.29 -10.14
C ILE A 51 4.05 -5.53 -8.85
N LEU A 52 5.13 -4.75 -8.80
CA LEU A 52 5.34 -3.81 -7.71
C LEU A 52 4.47 -2.57 -7.98
N LEU A 53 3.67 -2.18 -6.99
CA LEU A 53 2.77 -1.03 -7.06
C LEU A 53 3.15 -0.02 -5.99
N ARG A 54 3.42 1.23 -6.39
CA ARG A 54 3.30 2.39 -5.49
C ARG A 54 1.95 3.03 -5.77
N ASN A 55 1.19 3.31 -4.71
CA ASN A 55 -0.12 3.92 -4.75
C ASN A 55 -0.13 5.14 -3.83
N GLY A 56 0.27 6.31 -4.33
CA GLY A 56 0.58 7.45 -3.48
C GLY A 56 1.73 7.12 -2.52
N GLY A 57 1.47 7.16 -1.20
CA GLY A 57 2.44 6.82 -0.15
C GLY A 57 2.54 5.31 0.16
N ASP A 58 1.55 4.53 -0.26
CA ASP A 58 1.47 3.09 0.04
C ASP A 58 2.18 2.27 -1.03
N HIS A 59 2.71 1.11 -0.62
CA HIS A 59 3.49 0.24 -1.50
C HIS A 59 3.04 -1.20 -1.35
N TYR A 60 2.97 -1.92 -2.48
CA TYR A 60 2.45 -3.27 -2.52
C TYR A 60 3.24 -4.15 -3.49
N ILE A 61 3.24 -5.45 -3.22
CA ILE A 61 3.44 -6.50 -4.21
C ILE A 61 2.06 -7.01 -4.63
N VAL A 62 1.75 -6.89 -5.91
CA VAL A 62 0.53 -7.41 -6.52
C VAL A 62 0.83 -8.78 -7.09
N HIS A 63 0.37 -9.84 -6.43
CA HIS A 63 0.61 -11.23 -6.84
C HIS A 63 -0.41 -11.67 -7.89
N LEU A 64 0.05 -12.39 -8.91
CA LEU A 64 -0.79 -12.90 -10.00
C LEU A 64 -1.07 -14.41 -9.83
N ALA A 65 -2.21 -14.89 -10.31
CA ALA A 65 -2.64 -16.29 -10.14
C ALA A 65 -1.80 -17.28 -10.93
N THR A 66 -1.45 -16.89 -12.15
CA THR A 66 -0.68 -17.66 -13.12
C THR A 66 0.43 -16.78 -13.68
N SER A 67 1.39 -17.39 -14.38
CA SER A 67 2.46 -16.63 -15.01
C SER A 67 1.88 -15.73 -16.11
N CYS A 68 2.00 -14.42 -15.92
CA CYS A 68 1.55 -13.38 -16.83
C CYS A 68 2.71 -12.91 -17.71
N ASN A 69 3.21 -13.81 -18.57
CA ASN A 69 4.48 -13.61 -19.28
C ASN A 69 4.53 -12.30 -20.08
N SER A 70 3.39 -11.88 -20.64
CA SER A 70 3.29 -10.62 -21.38
C SER A 70 3.54 -9.36 -20.54
N ALA A 71 3.35 -9.42 -19.22
CA ALA A 71 3.51 -8.25 -18.36
C ALA A 71 4.94 -7.70 -18.30
N SER A 72 5.94 -8.54 -18.58
CA SER A 72 7.36 -8.14 -18.62
C SER A 72 7.70 -7.23 -19.80
N PHE A 73 6.99 -7.36 -20.94
CA PHE A 73 7.32 -6.66 -22.18
C PHE A 73 6.16 -5.84 -22.77
N SER A 74 4.95 -5.96 -22.25
CA SER A 74 3.79 -5.22 -22.74
C SER A 74 3.98 -3.71 -22.59
N ARG A 75 3.50 -2.93 -23.55
CA ARG A 75 3.58 -1.47 -23.51
C ARG A 75 2.57 -0.90 -22.51
N ARG A 76 1.40 -1.53 -22.38
CA ARG A 76 0.37 -1.14 -21.40
C ARG A 76 0.27 -2.15 -20.27
N LEU A 77 0.16 -1.62 -19.06
CA LEU A 77 -0.25 -2.37 -17.88
C LEU A 77 -1.32 -1.55 -17.17
N ASP A 78 -2.49 -2.14 -16.99
CA ASP A 78 -3.57 -1.55 -16.21
C ASP A 78 -4.22 -2.62 -15.34
N PHE A 79 -4.80 -2.17 -14.23
CA PHE A 79 -5.63 -3.01 -13.39
C PHE A 79 -7.09 -2.68 -13.63
N THR A 80 -7.91 -3.71 -13.75
CA THR A 80 -9.37 -3.58 -13.83
C THR A 80 -10.03 -4.43 -12.78
N THR A 81 -11.12 -3.93 -12.22
CA THR A 81 -11.97 -4.64 -11.27
C THR A 81 -13.41 -4.53 -11.77
N PRO A 82 -14.00 -5.61 -12.30
CA PRO A 82 -15.37 -5.58 -12.82
C PRO A 82 -16.36 -5.06 -11.77
N GLY A 83 -17.13 -4.03 -12.14
CA GLY A 83 -18.14 -3.42 -11.26
C GLY A 83 -17.58 -2.47 -10.18
N GLN A 84 -16.26 -2.29 -10.09
CA GLN A 84 -15.62 -1.41 -9.11
C GLN A 84 -14.45 -0.64 -9.77
N GLU A 85 -14.78 0.29 -10.66
CA GLU A 85 -13.76 1.08 -11.36
C GLU A 85 -12.85 1.82 -10.38
N GLY A 86 -11.56 1.84 -10.68
CA GLY A 86 -10.55 2.46 -9.82
C GLY A 86 -10.21 1.67 -8.56
N GLN A 87 -10.80 0.51 -8.29
CA GLN A 87 -10.37 -0.39 -7.22
C GLN A 87 -9.36 -1.42 -7.73
N LEU A 88 -8.51 -1.90 -6.83
CA LEU A 88 -7.66 -3.07 -7.02
C LEU A 88 -7.84 -4.00 -5.83
N CYS A 89 -8.23 -5.23 -6.10
CA CYS A 89 -8.63 -6.24 -5.15
C CYS A 89 -7.86 -7.54 -5.37
N GLY A 90 -7.62 -8.28 -4.28
CA GLY A 90 -7.11 -9.64 -4.34
C GLY A 90 -8.18 -10.67 -4.72
N ALA A 91 -7.89 -11.94 -4.42
CA ALA A 91 -8.83 -13.05 -4.54
C ALA A 91 -9.47 -13.25 -5.94
N ARG A 92 -8.74 -12.89 -7.00
CA ARG A 92 -9.17 -12.93 -8.41
C ARG A 92 -10.30 -11.97 -8.76
N ALA A 93 -10.59 -10.99 -7.91
CA ALA A 93 -11.58 -9.95 -8.20
C ALA A 93 -11.06 -8.92 -9.22
N SER A 94 -9.74 -8.67 -9.24
CA SER A 94 -9.11 -7.79 -10.23
C SER A 94 -8.25 -8.55 -11.22
N ARG A 95 -8.00 -7.92 -12.37
CA ARG A 95 -7.10 -8.42 -13.40
C ARG A 95 -6.06 -7.38 -13.77
N LEU A 96 -4.82 -7.84 -13.99
CA LEU A 96 -3.81 -7.10 -14.72
C LEU A 96 -4.04 -7.32 -16.22
N ASN A 97 -4.34 -6.27 -16.95
CA ASN A 97 -4.40 -6.31 -18.41
C ASN A 97 -3.08 -5.88 -19.00
N THR A 98 -2.69 -6.61 -20.04
CA THR A 98 -1.57 -6.31 -20.92
C THR A 98 -2.10 -6.18 -22.34
N ASP A 99 -1.25 -5.82 -23.30
CA ASP A 99 -1.64 -5.78 -24.71
C ASP A 99 -2.03 -7.16 -25.28
N GLN A 100 -1.66 -8.27 -24.61
CA GLN A 100 -1.82 -9.63 -25.13
C GLN A 100 -2.54 -10.60 -24.18
N GLN A 101 -2.62 -10.30 -22.88
CA GLN A 101 -3.19 -11.20 -21.87
C GLN A 101 -3.92 -10.41 -20.78
N SER A 102 -4.80 -11.11 -20.07
CA SER A 102 -5.39 -10.63 -18.82
C SER A 102 -5.14 -11.68 -17.75
N CYS A 103 -4.65 -11.26 -16.59
CA CYS A 103 -4.14 -12.15 -15.55
C CYS A 103 -4.78 -11.80 -14.21
N ASP A 104 -5.36 -12.78 -13.52
CA ASP A 104 -6.03 -12.54 -12.24
C ASP A 104 -5.04 -12.15 -11.14
N VAL A 105 -5.43 -11.16 -10.34
CA VAL A 105 -4.72 -10.73 -9.13
C VAL A 105 -5.16 -11.61 -7.96
N THR A 106 -4.23 -12.27 -7.29
CA THR A 106 -4.54 -13.17 -6.15
C THR A 106 -4.43 -12.49 -4.81
N ARG A 107 -3.43 -11.62 -4.64
CA ARG A 107 -3.13 -11.02 -3.33
C ARG A 107 -2.46 -9.67 -3.53
N LEU A 108 -2.81 -8.76 -2.64
CA LEU A 108 -2.14 -7.49 -2.43
C LEU A 108 -1.36 -7.62 -1.14
N GLU A 109 -0.03 -7.62 -1.23
CA GLU A 109 0.85 -7.70 -0.06
C GLU A 109 1.42 -6.31 0.21
N PRO A 110 1.02 -5.63 1.29
CA PRO A 110 1.61 -4.36 1.67
C PRO A 110 3.08 -4.52 2.03
N ILE A 111 3.91 -3.61 1.56
CA ILE A 111 5.34 -3.58 1.84
C ILE A 111 5.78 -2.17 2.23
N SER A 112 6.92 -2.05 2.91
CA SER A 112 7.48 -0.73 3.21
C SER A 112 8.12 -0.09 1.98
N ALA A 113 8.25 1.24 1.97
CA ALA A 113 8.94 1.97 0.92
C ALA A 113 10.39 1.49 0.69
N LYS A 114 11.11 1.15 1.78
CA LYS A 114 12.47 0.57 1.71
C LYS A 114 12.48 -0.76 0.96
N GLN A 115 11.51 -1.61 1.26
CA GLN A 115 11.35 -2.90 0.59
C GLN A 115 11.02 -2.73 -0.90
N PHE A 116 10.11 -1.81 -1.22
CA PHE A 116 9.76 -1.47 -2.61
C PHE A 116 11.00 -1.00 -3.38
N ALA A 117 11.73 -0.03 -2.85
CA ALA A 117 12.93 0.52 -3.49
C ALA A 117 14.04 -0.53 -3.66
N SER A 118 14.16 -1.49 -2.75
CA SER A 118 15.12 -2.59 -2.90
C SER A 118 14.74 -3.54 -4.04
N ARG A 119 13.44 -3.83 -4.21
CA ARG A 119 12.93 -4.77 -5.22
C ARG A 119 12.76 -4.12 -6.60
N ALA A 120 12.60 -2.81 -6.66
CA ALA A 120 12.44 -2.05 -7.90
C ALA A 120 13.76 -1.82 -8.66
N ARG A 121 14.91 -2.19 -8.08
CA ARG A 121 16.25 -2.06 -8.67
C ARG A 121 16.53 -3.09 -9.75
#